data_AF-X1DML0-F1
#
_entry.id   AF-X1DML0-F1
#
_cell.length_a   1.000
_cell.length_b   1.000
_cell.length_c   1.000
_cell.angle_alpha   90.00
_cell.angle_beta   90.00
_cell.angle_gamma   90.00
#
_symmetry.space_group_name_H-M   'P 1'
#
loop_
_entity.id
_entity.type
_entity.pdbx_description
1 polymer ?
#
loop_
_entity_poly.entity_id
_entity_poly.type
_entity_poly.pdbx_seq_one_letter_code
_entity_poly.pdbx_strand_id
1 'polypeptide(L)'
;MGKSSSGSIQKGERGDRVKALQETLNANGADIKVDGIFGPATEAALRKYQKDNGYNQNGYVEPALADKMGIDLAMPAESGGDPGAGVATSKKGSELLLPGEAKLWYDSTSKQYIVIYVLPPVEKPDGTMTEPLYQSWTVESDEDLEAVVGPDKNPIAAKTLTTEELTAMGVVNFGGVDELRDWEGIEGDPIDTWAEDMSKLAVTRPWILDPEWQQLSIMAVMERDDAQLTEDEIRSTEWYRTHTDDERRWMEVSNGDPATAEKWIA
;
A
#
# COMPACT_ATOMS: atom_id res chain seq x y z
N MET A 1 -8.47 24.42 -17.63
CA MET A 1 -8.47 23.11 -18.32
C MET A 1 -7.49 22.20 -17.60
N GLY A 2 -7.99 21.25 -16.81
CA GLY A 2 -7.14 20.26 -16.12
C GLY A 2 -6.71 19.16 -17.09
N LYS A 3 -5.42 18.84 -17.11
CA LYS A 3 -4.88 17.63 -17.74
C LYS A 3 -5.02 16.50 -16.71
N SER A 4 -5.86 15.51 -16.99
CA SER A 4 -6.01 14.32 -16.15
C SER A 4 -4.85 13.35 -16.36
N SER A 5 -4.12 13.09 -15.26
CA SER A 5 -3.35 11.90 -14.84
C SER A 5 -2.81 10.89 -15.88
N SER A 6 -1.47 10.84 -15.94
CA SER A 6 -0.52 9.70 -16.02
C SER A 6 -0.82 8.50 -16.93
N GLY A 7 -0.03 8.36 -18.00
CA GLY A 7 -0.21 7.39 -19.09
C GLY A 7 0.40 6.01 -18.87
N SER A 8 0.02 5.29 -17.81
CA SER A 8 0.36 3.86 -17.64
C SER A 8 -0.76 3.10 -16.93
N ILE A 9 -0.74 1.76 -17.01
CA ILE A 9 -1.62 0.87 -16.23
C ILE A 9 -0.78 0.10 -15.21
N GLN A 10 -1.15 0.15 -13.94
CA GLN A 10 -0.45 -0.55 -12.85
C GLN A 10 -1.39 -1.33 -11.93
N LYS A 11 -0.79 -2.14 -11.03
CA LYS A 11 -1.53 -2.84 -9.97
C LYS A 11 -2.39 -1.87 -9.16
N GLY A 12 -3.58 -2.34 -8.78
CA GLY A 12 -4.56 -1.53 -8.06
C GLY A 12 -5.52 -0.77 -8.98
N GLU A 13 -5.16 -0.59 -10.26
CA GLU A 13 -6.07 0.03 -11.24
C GLU A 13 -7.26 -0.85 -11.58
N ARG A 14 -8.33 -0.19 -12.05
CA ARG A 14 -9.56 -0.84 -12.48
C ARG A 14 -10.15 -0.15 -13.70
N GLY A 15 -11.13 -0.80 -14.33
CA GLY A 15 -11.91 -0.24 -15.41
C GLY A 15 -11.57 -0.84 -16.77
N ASP A 16 -12.07 -0.20 -17.82
CA ASP A 16 -12.09 -0.81 -19.16
C ASP A 16 -10.70 -0.99 -19.76
N ARG A 17 -9.73 -0.13 -19.42
CA ARG A 17 -8.33 -0.34 -19.81
C ARG A 17 -7.72 -1.59 -19.16
N VAL A 18 -8.14 -1.93 -17.94
CA VAL A 18 -7.71 -3.16 -17.26
C VAL A 18 -8.41 -4.39 -17.84
N LYS A 19 -9.68 -4.28 -18.25
CA LYS A 19 -10.34 -5.37 -18.99
C LYS A 19 -9.63 -5.64 -20.31
N ALA A 20 -9.32 -4.58 -21.07
CA ALA A 20 -8.56 -4.70 -22.32
C ALA A 20 -7.19 -5.35 -22.11
N LEU A 21 -6.49 -4.98 -21.02
CA LEU A 21 -5.26 -5.65 -20.60
C LEU A 21 -5.50 -7.14 -20.34
N GLN A 22 -6.47 -7.50 -19.49
CA GLN A 22 -6.76 -8.90 -19.14
C GLN A 22 -7.17 -9.74 -20.35
N GLU A 23 -7.99 -9.19 -21.25
CA GLU A 23 -8.36 -9.81 -22.53
C GLU A 23 -7.13 -10.07 -23.40
N THR A 24 -6.24 -9.08 -23.50
CA THR A 24 -5.01 -9.21 -24.27
C THR A 24 -4.06 -10.24 -23.67
N LEU A 25 -3.90 -10.26 -22.34
CA LEU A 25 -3.09 -11.25 -21.65
C LEU A 25 -3.63 -12.67 -21.88
N ASN A 26 -4.95 -12.86 -21.80
CA ASN A 26 -5.60 -14.14 -22.10
C ASN A 26 -5.44 -14.56 -23.56
N ALA A 27 -5.54 -13.61 -24.50
CA ALA A 27 -5.27 -13.87 -25.91
C ALA A 27 -3.81 -14.30 -26.17
N ASN A 28 -2.89 -13.97 -25.28
CA ASN A 28 -1.48 -14.37 -25.30
C ASN A 28 -1.16 -15.56 -24.38
N GLY A 29 -2.19 -16.30 -23.94
CA GLY A 29 -2.02 -17.57 -23.23
C GLY A 29 -2.00 -17.46 -21.71
N ALA A 30 -2.39 -16.32 -21.14
CA ALA A 30 -2.78 -16.27 -19.73
C ALA A 30 -4.15 -16.94 -19.51
N ASP A 31 -4.41 -17.39 -18.29
CA ASP A 31 -5.72 -17.90 -17.85
C ASP A 31 -6.15 -17.12 -16.60
N ILE A 32 -6.54 -15.87 -16.81
CA ILE A 32 -6.95 -14.94 -15.75
C ILE A 32 -8.37 -14.44 -15.99
N LYS A 33 -9.06 -14.05 -14.91
CA LYS A 33 -10.40 -13.49 -15.01
C LYS A 33 -10.37 -12.10 -15.64
N VAL A 34 -11.28 -11.83 -16.58
CA VAL A 34 -11.52 -10.49 -17.12
C VAL A 34 -12.59 -9.81 -16.26
N ASP A 35 -12.18 -9.19 -15.17
CA ASP A 35 -13.06 -8.47 -14.23
C ASP A 35 -12.80 -6.96 -14.17
N GLY A 36 -11.82 -6.49 -14.94
CA GLY A 36 -11.41 -5.10 -14.94
C GLY A 36 -10.72 -4.68 -13.65
N ILE A 37 -10.13 -5.62 -12.90
CA ILE A 37 -9.38 -5.36 -11.66
C ILE A 37 -7.93 -5.81 -11.83
N PHE A 38 -7.00 -4.89 -11.67
CA PHE A 38 -5.57 -5.19 -11.76
C PHE A 38 -5.08 -5.73 -10.41
N GLY A 39 -5.41 -7.00 -10.15
CA GLY A 39 -4.95 -7.76 -8.99
C GLY A 39 -3.67 -8.57 -9.26
N PRO A 40 -3.22 -9.37 -8.28
CA PRO A 40 -1.98 -10.15 -8.36
C PRO A 40 -1.92 -11.11 -9.56
N ALA A 41 -3.06 -11.69 -9.95
CA ALA A 41 -3.13 -12.58 -11.12
C ALA A 41 -2.86 -11.82 -12.44
N THR A 42 -3.42 -10.61 -12.58
CA THR A 42 -3.17 -9.73 -13.73
C THR A 42 -1.72 -9.28 -13.76
N GLU A 43 -1.14 -8.96 -12.60
CA GLU A 43 0.28 -8.58 -12.47
C GLU A 43 1.23 -9.71 -12.88
N ALA A 44 1.02 -10.91 -12.35
CA ALA A 44 1.83 -12.08 -12.68
C ALA A 44 1.76 -12.41 -14.18
N ALA A 45 0.56 -12.35 -14.78
CA ALA A 45 0.36 -12.55 -16.20
C ALA A 45 1.06 -11.45 -17.03
N LEU A 46 1.00 -10.19 -16.59
CA LEU A 46 1.69 -9.08 -17.27
C LEU A 46 3.21 -9.25 -17.21
N ARG A 47 3.79 -9.55 -16.05
CA ARG A 47 5.24 -9.76 -15.93
C ARG A 47 5.71 -10.91 -16.81
N LYS A 48 4.92 -11.99 -16.89
CA LYS A 48 5.19 -13.09 -17.82
C LYS A 48 5.14 -12.63 -19.28
N TYR A 49 4.11 -11.88 -19.67
CA TYR A 49 4.00 -11.34 -21.02
C TYR A 49 5.17 -10.40 -21.37
N GLN A 50 5.56 -9.53 -20.44
CA GLN A 50 6.71 -8.64 -20.58
C GLN A 50 8.00 -9.44 -20.79
N LYS A 51 8.24 -10.47 -19.98
CA LYS A 51 9.38 -11.39 -20.13
C LYS A 51 9.41 -12.04 -21.51
N ASP A 52 8.30 -12.62 -21.93
CA ASP A 52 8.21 -13.38 -23.18
C ASP A 52 8.38 -12.49 -24.43
N ASN A 53 8.08 -11.19 -24.31
CA ASN A 53 8.18 -10.21 -25.39
C ASN A 53 9.39 -9.26 -25.27
N GLY A 54 10.32 -9.52 -24.34
CA GLY A 54 11.56 -8.74 -24.19
C GLY A 54 11.39 -7.36 -23.58
N TYR A 55 10.32 -7.13 -22.82
CA TYR A 55 10.10 -5.91 -22.03
C TYR A 55 10.63 -6.08 -20.60
N ASN A 56 10.86 -4.95 -19.93
CA ASN A 56 11.15 -4.93 -18.50
C ASN A 56 9.97 -5.53 -17.73
N GLN A 57 10.25 -6.51 -16.88
CA GLN A 57 9.25 -7.24 -16.07
C GLN A 57 8.80 -6.42 -14.86
N ASN A 58 8.55 -5.14 -15.07
CA ASN A 58 8.26 -4.18 -14.01
C ASN A 58 6.80 -4.25 -13.52
N GLY A 59 5.91 -4.93 -14.24
CA GLY A 59 4.49 -5.00 -13.88
C GLY A 59 3.68 -3.75 -14.25
N TYR A 60 4.23 -2.86 -15.08
CA TYR A 60 3.57 -1.65 -15.57
C TYR A 60 3.30 -1.72 -17.07
N VAL A 61 2.12 -1.27 -17.50
CA VAL A 61 1.81 -1.04 -18.91
C VAL A 61 2.16 0.40 -19.26
N GLU A 62 3.41 0.62 -19.66
CA GLU A 62 3.87 1.91 -20.19
C GLU A 62 3.29 2.19 -21.59
N PRO A 63 3.30 3.44 -22.09
CA PRO A 63 2.71 3.78 -23.40
C PRO A 63 3.17 2.89 -24.55
N ALA A 64 4.47 2.57 -24.61
CA ALA A 64 5.01 1.71 -25.66
C ALA A 64 4.47 0.26 -25.58
N LEU A 65 4.19 -0.23 -24.38
CA LEU A 65 3.58 -1.54 -24.17
C LEU A 65 2.07 -1.50 -24.44
N ALA A 66 1.39 -0.41 -24.05
CA ALA A 66 -0.02 -0.19 -24.35
C ALA A 66 -0.28 -0.13 -25.87
N ASP A 67 0.54 0.63 -26.61
CA ASP A 67 0.49 0.69 -28.09
C ASP A 67 0.70 -0.70 -28.70
N LYS A 68 1.64 -1.48 -28.16
CA LYS A 68 1.90 -2.86 -28.61
C LYS A 68 0.70 -3.79 -28.36
N MET A 69 0.02 -3.62 -27.23
CA MET A 69 -1.15 -4.39 -26.83
C MET A 69 -2.45 -3.87 -27.46
N GLY A 70 -2.42 -2.73 -28.16
CA GLY A 70 -3.60 -2.09 -28.72
C GLY A 70 -4.54 -1.50 -27.66
N ILE A 71 -4.01 -1.16 -26.48
CA ILE A 71 -4.77 -0.60 -25.37
C ILE A 71 -4.74 0.92 -25.48
N ASP A 72 -5.91 1.54 -25.64
CA ASP A 72 -6.03 3.00 -25.65
C ASP A 72 -5.98 3.54 -24.21
N LEU A 73 -4.86 4.17 -23.86
CA LEU A 73 -4.64 4.77 -22.53
C LEU A 73 -5.53 6.00 -22.27
N ALA A 74 -6.17 6.55 -23.31
CA ALA A 74 -7.19 7.60 -23.18
C ALA A 74 -8.59 7.03 -22.90
N MET A 75 -8.78 5.70 -22.96
CA MET A 75 -9.99 5.08 -22.42
C MET A 75 -10.12 5.47 -20.95
N PRO A 76 -11.34 5.82 -20.49
CA PRO A 76 -11.53 6.17 -19.10
C PRO A 76 -11.00 5.02 -18.25
N ALA A 77 -10.00 5.33 -17.41
CA ALA A 77 -9.95 4.65 -16.13
C ALA A 77 -11.30 4.96 -15.50
N GLU A 78 -12.16 3.96 -15.41
CA GLU A 78 -13.27 4.07 -14.49
C GLU A 78 -12.60 4.26 -13.13
N SER A 79 -12.75 5.44 -12.51
CA SER A 79 -12.65 5.55 -11.06
C SER A 79 -13.84 4.78 -10.50
N GLY A 80 -13.74 3.45 -10.61
CA GLY A 80 -14.73 2.50 -10.15
C GLY A 80 -14.66 2.49 -8.63
N GLY A 81 -15.29 3.51 -8.04
CA GLY A 81 -15.75 3.47 -6.67
C GLY A 81 -16.53 2.18 -6.50
N ASP A 82 -16.01 1.33 -5.63
CA ASP A 82 -16.86 0.47 -4.83
C ASP A 82 -17.97 1.38 -4.25
N PRO A 83 -19.27 1.07 -4.39
CA PRO A 83 -20.32 1.82 -3.71
C PRO A 83 -20.17 1.81 -2.18
N GLY A 84 -19.19 1.06 -1.66
CA GLY A 84 -18.73 1.12 -0.29
C GLY A 84 -17.46 1.95 -0.06
N ALA A 85 -16.44 2.00 -0.92
CA ALA A 85 -15.14 2.51 -0.49
C ALA A 85 -15.09 4.05 -0.47
N GLY A 86 -15.27 4.62 0.72
CA GLY A 86 -14.97 6.01 1.03
C GLY A 86 -13.52 6.29 0.64
N VAL A 87 -13.37 7.05 -0.42
CA VAL A 87 -12.08 7.57 -0.85
C VAL A 87 -11.76 8.76 0.06
N ALA A 88 -10.87 8.51 1.01
CA ALA A 88 -10.06 9.51 1.66
C ALA A 88 -9.07 10.06 0.62
N THR A 89 -9.17 11.35 0.29
CA THR A 89 -8.20 12.05 -0.58
C THR A 89 -7.55 13.15 0.25
N SER A 90 -6.24 13.06 0.46
CA SER A 90 -5.48 14.23 0.92
C SER A 90 -5.54 15.36 -0.12
N LYS A 91 -5.44 16.60 0.34
CA LYS A 91 -5.61 17.81 -0.50
C LYS A 91 -4.58 17.96 -1.63
N LYS A 92 -3.52 17.15 -1.66
CA LYS A 92 -2.32 17.42 -2.47
C LYS A 92 -1.96 16.42 -3.57
N GLY A 93 -2.65 15.26 -3.67
CA GLY A 93 -2.49 14.36 -4.82
C GLY A 93 -1.06 13.84 -5.07
N SER A 94 -0.28 13.60 -4.01
CA SER A 94 1.06 12.99 -4.08
C SER A 94 1.00 11.50 -3.79
N GLU A 95 1.60 10.66 -4.65
CA GLU A 95 1.94 9.27 -4.35
C GLU A 95 2.94 9.26 -3.19
N LEU A 96 2.44 8.83 -2.04
CA LEU A 96 3.08 8.94 -0.74
C LEU A 96 2.61 7.72 0.08
N LEU A 97 3.47 7.08 0.86
CA LEU A 97 3.03 6.03 1.79
C LEU A 97 2.50 6.74 3.05
N LEU A 98 1.20 7.01 3.24
CA LEU A 98 -0.03 6.55 2.57
C LEU A 98 -0.87 7.77 2.14
N PRO A 99 -1.34 7.84 0.87
CA PRO A 99 -2.69 7.37 0.51
C PRO A 99 -2.77 6.68 -0.87
N GLY A 100 -3.60 5.63 -0.98
CA GLY A 100 -3.88 4.90 -2.23
C GLY A 100 -4.49 3.50 -2.06
N GLU A 101 -4.19 2.82 -0.94
CA GLU A 101 -4.73 1.49 -0.61
C GLU A 101 -5.43 1.38 0.75
N ALA A 102 -5.28 2.38 1.64
CA ALA A 102 -6.01 2.43 2.90
C ALA A 102 -7.53 2.53 2.63
N LYS A 103 -8.31 1.79 3.41
CA LYS A 103 -9.77 1.68 3.25
C LYS A 103 -10.44 2.26 4.48
N LEU A 104 -11.61 2.85 4.28
CA LEU A 104 -12.50 3.20 5.38
C LEU A 104 -13.46 2.03 5.61
N TRP A 105 -13.41 1.38 6.77
CA TRP A 105 -14.40 0.38 7.18
C TRP A 105 -15.27 0.95 8.31
N TYR A 106 -16.41 0.31 8.56
CA TYR A 106 -17.31 0.68 9.63
C TYR A 106 -17.54 -0.51 10.55
N ASP A 107 -17.23 -0.33 11.83
CA ASP A 107 -17.58 -1.28 12.88
C ASP A 107 -19.01 -0.97 13.35
N SER A 108 -19.95 -1.83 12.95
CA SER A 108 -21.37 -1.72 13.28
C SER A 108 -21.70 -1.93 14.76
N THR A 109 -20.80 -2.58 15.51
CA THR A 109 -20.99 -2.85 16.94
C THR A 109 -20.58 -1.63 17.77
N SER A 110 -19.38 -1.10 17.55
CA SER A 110 -18.90 0.13 18.22
C SER A 110 -19.48 1.41 17.62
N LYS A 111 -20.03 1.32 16.40
CA LYS A 111 -20.55 2.43 15.59
C LYS A 111 -19.49 3.44 15.18
N GLN A 112 -18.24 3.00 15.06
CA GLN A 112 -17.10 3.84 14.68
C GLN A 112 -16.62 3.50 13.27
N TYR A 113 -16.13 4.51 12.56
CA TYR A 113 -15.32 4.27 11.37
C TYR A 113 -13.91 3.88 11.79
N ILE A 114 -13.26 3.04 10.98
CA ILE A 114 -11.87 2.68 11.14
C ILE A 114 -11.15 2.88 9.81
N VAL A 115 -9.99 3.52 9.86
CA VAL A 115 -9.04 3.53 8.75
C VAL A 115 -8.29 2.22 8.82
N ILE A 116 -8.26 1.45 7.73
CA ILE A 116 -7.60 0.17 7.67
C ILE A 116 -6.58 0.11 6.53
N TYR A 117 -5.40 -0.39 6.85
CA TYR A 117 -4.35 -0.70 5.89
C TYR A 117 -4.17 -2.22 5.82
N VAL A 118 -4.15 -2.74 4.60
CA VAL A 118 -4.04 -4.18 4.36
C VAL A 118 -2.64 -4.46 3.82
N LEU A 119 -1.80 -5.01 4.68
CA LEU A 119 -0.49 -5.51 4.27
C LEU A 119 -0.68 -6.86 3.58
N PRO A 120 -0.14 -7.03 2.36
CA PRO A 120 -0.28 -8.27 1.63
C PRO A 120 0.46 -9.42 2.33
N PRO A 121 0.07 -10.68 2.07
CA PRO A 121 0.86 -11.85 2.40
C PRO A 121 2.31 -11.74 1.89
N VAL A 122 3.24 -12.18 2.72
CA VAL A 122 4.68 -12.21 2.47
C VAL A 122 5.15 -13.65 2.43
N GLU A 123 6.04 -13.98 1.50
CA GLU A 123 6.64 -15.31 1.39
C GLU A 123 7.71 -15.49 2.47
N LYS A 124 7.56 -16.53 3.29
CA LYS A 124 8.51 -16.94 4.32
C LYS A 124 9.68 -17.72 3.69
N PRO A 125 10.83 -17.84 4.39
CA PRO A 125 11.99 -18.59 3.90
C PRO A 125 11.71 -20.07 3.58
N ASP A 126 10.67 -20.67 4.16
CA ASP A 126 10.23 -22.03 3.88
C ASP A 126 9.27 -22.16 2.67
N GLY A 127 9.01 -21.04 1.97
CA GLY A 127 8.12 -20.96 0.81
C GLY A 127 6.63 -20.87 1.16
N THR A 128 6.27 -20.77 2.44
CA THR A 128 4.87 -20.54 2.85
C THR A 128 4.54 -19.04 2.88
N MET A 129 3.27 -18.67 2.69
CA MET A 129 2.85 -17.26 2.80
C MET A 129 2.37 -16.95 4.22
N THR A 130 2.63 -15.74 4.71
CA THR A 130 1.91 -15.18 5.87
C THR A 130 0.44 -14.92 5.51
N GLU A 131 -0.42 -14.81 6.52
CA GLU A 131 -1.74 -14.21 6.31
C GLU A 131 -1.57 -12.70 6.08
N PRO A 132 -2.50 -12.02 5.38
CA PRO A 132 -2.48 -10.57 5.30
C PRO A 132 -2.63 -9.97 6.69
N LEU A 133 -1.88 -8.89 6.95
CA LEU A 133 -2.01 -8.16 8.21
C LEU A 133 -2.89 -6.93 8.01
N TYR A 134 -3.77 -6.69 8.96
CA TYR A 134 -4.72 -5.60 8.93
C TYR A 134 -4.38 -4.61 10.04
N GLN A 135 -3.74 -3.50 9.69
CA GLN A 135 -3.46 -2.42 10.61
C GLN A 135 -4.62 -1.43 10.59
N SER A 136 -5.09 -0.98 11.75
CA SER A 136 -6.18 0.01 11.80
C SER A 136 -5.96 1.13 12.82
N TRP A 137 -6.66 2.24 12.57
CA TRP A 137 -6.83 3.34 13.51
C TRP A 137 -8.32 3.71 13.59
N THR A 138 -8.79 4.00 14.80
CA THR A 138 -10.18 4.40 15.05
C THR A 138 -10.39 5.85 14.66
N VAL A 139 -11.49 6.14 13.96
CA VAL A 139 -11.97 7.51 13.78
C VAL A 139 -12.84 7.87 14.98
N GLU A 140 -12.31 8.69 15.90
CA GLU A 140 -12.93 8.93 17.19
C GLU A 140 -13.88 10.14 17.21
N SER A 141 -13.69 11.07 16.29
CA SER A 141 -14.46 12.31 16.19
C SER A 141 -14.89 12.66 14.76
N ASP A 142 -15.83 13.60 14.64
CA ASP A 142 -16.23 14.18 13.34
C ASP A 142 -15.05 14.94 12.69
N GLU A 143 -14.15 15.52 13.49
CA GLU A 143 -12.93 16.19 13.02
C GLU A 143 -11.96 15.18 12.39
N ASP A 144 -11.75 14.02 13.03
CA ASP A 144 -10.93 12.94 12.46
C ASP A 144 -11.57 12.38 11.19
N LEU A 145 -12.90 12.28 11.17
CA LEU A 145 -13.62 11.82 10.00
C LEU A 145 -13.44 12.80 8.84
N GLU A 146 -13.53 14.11 9.08
CA GLU A 146 -13.25 15.14 8.09
C GLU A 146 -11.79 15.11 7.61
N ALA A 147 -10.83 14.84 8.51
CA ALA A 147 -9.43 14.65 8.14
C ALA A 147 -9.26 13.46 7.18
N VAL A 148 -9.95 12.35 7.47
CA VAL A 148 -9.94 11.15 6.62
C VAL A 148 -10.64 11.40 5.28
N VAL A 149 -11.94 11.72 5.29
CA VAL A 149 -12.75 11.73 4.06
C VAL A 149 -12.73 13.07 3.32
N GLY A 150 -12.30 14.15 3.99
CA GLY A 150 -12.38 15.51 3.52
C GLY A 150 -13.68 16.21 3.96
N PRO A 151 -13.69 17.56 3.99
CA PRO A 151 -14.83 18.34 4.45
C PRO A 151 -16.07 18.10 3.58
N ASP A 152 -17.25 18.14 4.20
CA ASP A 152 -18.57 17.99 3.56
C ASP A 152 -18.79 16.66 2.79
N LYS A 153 -17.91 15.66 2.96
CA LYS A 153 -18.11 14.34 2.38
C LYS A 153 -18.93 13.45 3.29
N ASN A 154 -19.94 12.80 2.74
CA ASN A 154 -20.55 11.66 3.41
C ASN A 154 -19.59 10.48 3.34
N PRO A 155 -19.13 9.93 4.48
CA PRO A 155 -18.29 8.76 4.46
C PRO A 155 -19.04 7.58 3.86
N ILE A 156 -18.33 6.79 3.07
CA ILE A 156 -18.83 5.52 2.56
C ILE A 156 -17.87 4.45 3.10
N ALA A 157 -18.37 3.39 3.72
CA ALA A 157 -17.51 2.34 4.26
C ALA A 157 -17.35 1.19 3.27
N ALA A 158 -16.10 0.85 2.91
CA ALA A 158 -15.79 -0.23 1.96
C ALA A 158 -16.27 -1.58 2.47
N LYS A 159 -16.30 -1.73 3.81
CA LYS A 159 -16.93 -2.83 4.50
C LYS A 159 -17.64 -2.32 5.74
N THR A 160 -18.75 -2.96 6.05
CA THR A 160 -19.37 -2.89 7.36
C THR A 160 -19.27 -4.25 8.00
N LEU A 161 -18.60 -4.32 9.15
CA LEU A 161 -18.35 -5.54 9.91
C LEU A 161 -18.72 -5.29 11.38
N THR A 162 -18.84 -6.34 12.16
CA THR A 162 -18.95 -6.27 13.62
C THR A 162 -17.55 -6.30 14.26
N THR A 163 -17.40 -5.80 15.49
CA THR A 163 -16.13 -5.94 16.25
C THR A 163 -15.64 -7.40 16.31
N GLU A 164 -16.56 -8.37 16.40
CA GLU A 164 -16.22 -9.80 16.44
C GLU A 164 -15.62 -10.27 15.10
N GLU A 165 -16.20 -9.86 13.97
CA GLU A 165 -15.65 -10.18 12.64
C GLU A 165 -14.29 -9.51 12.40
N LEU A 166 -14.11 -8.26 12.83
CA LEU A 166 -12.83 -7.55 12.75
C LEU A 166 -11.76 -8.26 13.59
N THR A 167 -12.11 -8.68 14.81
CA THR A 167 -11.22 -9.43 15.69
C THR A 167 -10.85 -10.78 15.07
N ALA A 168 -11.83 -11.50 14.51
CA ALA A 168 -11.60 -12.79 13.86
C ALA A 168 -10.72 -12.68 12.61
N MET A 169 -10.74 -11.53 11.92
CA MET A 169 -9.84 -11.23 10.81
C MET A 169 -8.41 -10.89 11.25
N GLY A 170 -8.15 -10.76 12.56
CA GLY A 170 -6.85 -10.33 13.07
C GLY A 170 -6.56 -8.85 12.81
N VAL A 171 -7.60 -8.00 12.82
CA VAL A 171 -7.41 -6.54 12.73
C VAL A 171 -6.73 -6.04 14.01
N VAL A 172 -5.62 -5.35 13.83
CA VAL A 172 -4.79 -4.81 14.90
C VAL A 172 -5.01 -3.32 14.97
N ASN A 173 -5.59 -2.85 16.07
CA ASN A 173 -5.82 -1.43 16.28
C ASN A 173 -4.62 -0.77 16.96
N PHE A 174 -4.13 0.31 16.36
CA PHE A 174 -2.96 1.07 16.82
C PHE A 174 -3.33 2.39 17.51
N GLY A 175 -4.61 2.65 17.76
CA GLY A 175 -5.09 3.82 18.49
C GLY A 175 -6.08 4.65 17.68
N GLY A 176 -6.27 5.90 18.07
CA GLY A 176 -7.05 6.87 17.31
C GLY A 176 -6.32 7.41 16.07
N VAL A 177 -7.07 7.94 15.11
CA VAL A 177 -6.50 8.68 13.96
C VAL A 177 -5.78 9.95 14.43
N ASP A 178 -6.20 10.55 15.53
CA ASP A 178 -5.55 11.68 16.17
C ASP A 178 -4.15 11.33 16.72
N GLU A 179 -3.92 10.09 17.13
CA GLU A 179 -2.61 9.59 17.59
C GLU A 179 -1.58 9.51 16.45
N LEU A 180 -2.01 9.56 15.18
CA LEU A 180 -1.09 9.71 14.04
C LEU A 180 -0.33 11.06 14.08
N ARG A 181 -0.84 12.05 14.84
CA ARG A 181 -0.22 13.38 15.03
C ARG A 181 0.98 13.40 15.96
N ASP A 182 1.08 12.46 16.90
CA ASP A 182 1.99 12.59 18.05
C ASP A 182 3.46 12.21 17.74
N TRP A 183 3.77 11.95 16.47
CA TRP A 183 5.15 11.84 16.00
C TRP A 183 5.79 13.25 15.88
N GLU A 184 6.68 13.60 16.81
CA GLU A 184 7.51 14.82 16.82
C GLU A 184 6.82 16.21 16.90
N GLY A 185 5.55 16.29 17.31
CA GLY A 185 4.94 17.57 17.75
C GLY A 185 4.66 18.57 16.63
N ILE A 186 4.17 18.08 15.49
CA ILE A 186 3.93 18.86 14.28
C ILE A 186 2.49 19.40 14.25
N GLU A 187 2.32 20.68 13.85
CA GLU A 187 1.01 21.28 13.61
C GLU A 187 0.50 20.93 12.19
N GLY A 188 -0.65 20.24 12.08
CA GLY A 188 -1.22 19.85 10.78
C GLY A 188 -2.35 18.82 10.90
N ASP A 189 -2.93 18.44 9.75
CA ASP A 189 -3.87 17.31 9.65
C ASP A 189 -3.12 15.99 9.97
N PRO A 190 -3.65 15.11 10.81
CA PRO A 190 -2.92 13.95 11.34
C PRO A 190 -2.49 12.97 10.24
N ILE A 191 -3.31 12.79 9.20
CA ILE A 191 -3.03 11.85 8.11
C ILE A 191 -2.03 12.45 7.14
N ASP A 192 -2.20 13.72 6.79
CA ASP A 192 -1.27 14.43 5.90
C ASP A 192 0.13 14.51 6.54
N THR A 193 0.18 14.82 7.84
CA THR A 193 1.43 14.97 8.59
C THR A 193 2.17 13.64 8.70
N TRP A 194 1.46 12.58 9.08
CA TRP A 194 2.03 11.24 9.18
C TRP A 194 2.57 10.73 7.82
N ALA A 195 1.83 10.94 6.73
CA ALA A 195 2.27 10.54 5.41
C ALA A 195 3.51 11.34 4.94
N GLU A 196 3.54 12.65 5.23
CA GLU A 196 4.72 13.49 4.99
C GLU A 196 5.94 13.00 5.79
N ASP A 197 5.76 12.58 7.04
CA ASP A 197 6.85 12.08 7.89
C ASP A 197 7.36 10.71 7.46
N MET A 198 6.46 9.79 7.12
CA MET A 198 6.85 8.50 6.53
C MET A 198 7.67 8.69 5.25
N SER A 199 7.37 9.72 4.47
CA SER A 199 8.12 10.04 3.25
C SER A 199 9.48 10.64 3.54
N LYS A 200 9.57 11.54 4.53
CA LYS A 200 10.86 12.07 4.99
C LYS A 200 11.73 10.93 5.54
N LEU A 201 11.15 10.03 6.33
CA LEU A 201 11.83 8.85 6.86
C LEU A 201 12.26 7.91 5.75
N ALA A 202 11.43 7.70 4.72
CA ALA A 202 11.77 6.85 3.59
C ALA A 202 12.97 7.35 2.78
N VAL A 203 13.26 8.66 2.79
CA VAL A 203 14.48 9.20 2.15
C VAL A 203 15.73 8.68 2.86
N THR A 204 15.70 8.56 4.18
CA THR A 204 16.85 8.12 4.99
C THR A 204 16.77 6.64 5.41
N ARG A 205 15.63 5.98 5.19
CA ARG A 205 15.35 4.59 5.52
C ARG A 205 14.37 3.98 4.51
N PRO A 206 14.77 3.81 3.23
CA PRO A 206 13.84 3.40 2.17
C PRO A 206 13.18 2.04 2.40
N TRP A 207 13.81 1.15 3.18
CA TRP A 207 13.25 -0.15 3.54
C TRP A 207 11.99 -0.09 4.41
N ILE A 208 11.68 1.03 5.08
CA ILE A 208 10.43 1.15 5.86
C ILE A 208 9.18 1.11 4.99
N LEU A 209 9.36 1.24 3.68
CA LEU A 209 8.31 1.17 2.67
C LEU A 209 8.17 -0.23 2.06
N ASP A 210 9.09 -1.15 2.36
CA ASP A 210 9.00 -2.54 1.92
C ASP A 210 7.88 -3.25 2.69
N PRO A 211 6.85 -3.80 2.00
CA PRO A 211 5.77 -4.54 2.65
C PRO A 211 6.24 -5.72 3.51
N GLU A 212 7.32 -6.40 3.10
CA GLU A 212 7.89 -7.51 3.88
C GLU A 212 8.47 -6.99 5.19
N TRP A 213 9.20 -5.87 5.13
CA TRP A 213 9.76 -5.22 6.31
C TRP A 213 8.67 -4.69 7.24
N GLN A 214 7.63 -4.05 6.68
CA GLN A 214 6.49 -3.51 7.45
C GLN A 214 5.75 -4.61 8.21
N GLN A 215 5.44 -5.73 7.54
CA GLN A 215 4.73 -6.83 8.17
C GLN A 215 5.56 -7.44 9.30
N LEU A 216 6.85 -7.72 9.04
CA LEU A 216 7.75 -8.26 10.07
C LEU A 216 7.87 -7.30 11.26
N SER A 217 7.93 -5.99 11.01
CA SER A 217 8.10 -4.99 12.06
C SER A 217 6.87 -4.91 12.95
N ILE A 218 5.68 -4.96 12.35
CA ILE A 218 4.43 -5.01 13.10
C ILE A 218 4.34 -6.31 13.91
N MET A 219 4.69 -7.45 13.32
CA MET A 219 4.72 -8.73 14.04
C MET A 219 5.70 -8.68 15.22
N ALA A 220 6.88 -8.08 15.04
CA ALA A 220 7.83 -7.89 16.14
C ALA A 220 7.25 -7.01 17.25
N VAL A 221 6.59 -5.90 16.93
CA VAL A 221 5.91 -5.03 17.91
C VAL A 221 4.82 -5.79 18.67
N MET A 222 4.09 -6.67 18.00
CA MET A 222 2.99 -7.43 18.60
C MET A 222 3.44 -8.62 19.44
N GLU A 223 4.52 -9.30 19.03
CA GLU A 223 4.92 -10.60 19.56
C GLU A 223 6.15 -10.54 20.46
N ARG A 224 6.92 -9.45 20.46
CA ARG A 224 8.23 -9.36 21.13
C ARG A 224 8.33 -8.15 22.04
N ASP A 225 9.00 -8.34 23.18
CA ASP A 225 9.22 -7.28 24.17
C ASP A 225 10.18 -6.18 23.68
N ASP A 226 11.09 -6.50 22.75
CA ASP A 226 12.05 -5.54 22.20
C ASP A 226 11.54 -4.81 20.95
N ALA A 227 10.44 -5.29 20.34
CA ALA A 227 9.90 -4.80 19.08
C ALA A 227 10.93 -4.71 17.94
N GLN A 228 11.98 -5.56 17.97
CA GLN A 228 13.05 -5.53 16.96
C GLN A 228 12.96 -6.70 15.98
N LEU A 229 13.32 -6.41 14.73
CA LEU A 229 13.57 -7.45 13.72
C LEU A 229 14.89 -8.15 13.99
N THR A 230 14.91 -9.46 13.76
CA THR A 230 16.16 -10.22 13.73
C THR A 230 16.93 -9.95 12.44
N GLU A 231 18.22 -10.23 12.44
CA GLU A 231 19.06 -10.09 11.25
C GLU A 231 18.58 -11.00 10.11
N ASP A 232 18.15 -12.22 10.41
CA ASP A 232 17.63 -13.17 9.41
C ASP A 232 16.33 -12.67 8.77
N GLU A 233 15.46 -12.02 9.54
CA GLU A 233 14.22 -11.41 9.03
C GLU A 233 14.51 -10.22 8.13
N ILE A 234 15.40 -9.32 8.56
CA ILE A 234 15.87 -8.21 7.74
C ILE A 234 16.41 -8.75 6.41
N ARG A 235 17.23 -9.80 6.45
CA ARG A 235 17.81 -10.43 5.27
C ARG A 235 16.80 -11.13 4.35
N SER A 236 15.66 -11.55 4.91
CA SER A 236 14.58 -12.15 4.11
C SER A 236 13.79 -11.14 3.30
N THR A 237 13.83 -9.84 3.65
CA THR A 237 13.04 -8.80 2.97
C THR A 237 13.41 -8.65 1.49
N GLU A 238 12.43 -8.32 0.65
CA GLU A 238 12.62 -8.05 -0.78
C GLU A 238 13.61 -6.90 -0.97
N TRP A 239 13.49 -5.84 -0.18
CA TRP A 239 14.43 -4.72 -0.20
C TRP A 239 15.85 -5.22 0.04
N TYR A 240 16.10 -5.99 1.10
CA TYR A 240 17.45 -6.51 1.35
C TYR A 240 17.95 -7.38 0.19
N ARG A 241 17.14 -8.30 -0.33
CA ARG A 241 17.51 -9.23 -1.41
C ARG A 241 17.82 -8.54 -2.74
N THR A 242 17.25 -7.36 -2.98
CA THR A 242 17.34 -6.65 -4.27
C THR A 242 18.36 -5.49 -4.28
N HIS A 243 18.85 -5.08 -3.11
CA HIS A 243 19.74 -3.92 -2.98
C HIS A 243 21.24 -4.30 -2.89
N THR A 244 22.09 -3.31 -3.13
CA THR A 244 23.55 -3.48 -3.15
C THR A 244 24.12 -3.81 -1.76
N ASP A 245 25.35 -4.35 -1.72
CA ASP A 245 26.02 -4.65 -0.44
C ASP A 245 26.18 -3.40 0.44
N ASP A 246 26.44 -2.23 -0.17
CA ASP A 246 26.59 -0.96 0.55
C ASP A 246 25.25 -0.48 1.15
N GLU A 247 24.16 -0.61 0.39
CA GLU A 247 22.80 -0.28 0.85
C GLU A 247 22.32 -1.24 1.96
N ARG A 248 22.60 -2.54 1.81
CA ARG A 248 22.30 -3.54 2.86
C ARG A 248 23.08 -3.25 4.15
N ARG A 249 24.37 -2.92 4.03
CA ARG A 249 25.18 -2.51 5.18
C ARG A 249 24.64 -1.25 5.84
N TRP A 250 24.16 -0.29 5.04
CA TRP A 250 23.51 0.91 5.55
C TRP A 250 22.24 0.59 6.34
N MET A 251 21.38 -0.30 5.84
CA MET A 251 20.19 -0.78 6.55
C MET A 251 20.55 -1.47 7.87
N GLU A 252 21.52 -2.40 7.86
CA GLU A 252 21.98 -3.12 9.05
C GLU A 252 22.50 -2.16 10.13
N VAL A 253 23.31 -1.17 9.73
CA VAL A 253 23.81 -0.12 10.65
C VAL A 253 22.66 0.74 11.19
N SER A 254 21.70 1.10 10.34
CA SER A 254 20.56 1.94 10.71
C SER A 254 19.60 1.25 11.68
N ASN A 255 19.38 -0.06 11.53
CA ASN A 255 18.55 -0.83 12.44
C ASN A 255 19.27 -1.16 13.76
N GLY A 256 20.59 -1.34 13.74
CA GLY A 256 21.38 -1.63 14.95
C GLY A 256 21.75 -0.39 15.80
N ASP A 257 21.93 0.77 15.17
CA ASP A 257 22.22 2.05 15.84
C ASP A 257 21.70 3.25 15.02
N PRO A 258 20.43 3.65 15.22
CA PRO A 258 19.79 4.74 14.47
C PRO A 258 20.55 6.08 14.51
N ALA A 259 21.24 6.39 15.62
CA ALA A 259 21.97 7.66 15.80
C ALA A 259 23.31 7.70 15.07
N THR A 260 23.89 6.54 14.75
CA THR A 260 25.12 6.42 13.96
C THR A 260 24.83 6.51 12.46
N ALA A 261 23.67 6.02 12.01
CA ALA A 261 23.27 6.07 10.60
C ALA A 261 23.03 7.48 10.06
N GLU A 262 22.49 8.40 10.86
CA GLU A 262 22.27 9.80 10.46
C GLU A 262 23.58 10.52 10.07
N LYS A 263 24.72 10.08 10.62
CA LYS A 263 26.04 10.68 10.33
C LYS A 263 26.64 10.27 9.00
N TRP A 264 26.07 9.28 8.31
CA TRP A 264 26.57 8.80 7.01
C TRP A 264 26.00 9.60 5.82
N ILE A 265 24.99 10.44 6.08
CA ILE A 265 24.29 11.26 5.08
C ILE A 265 24.78 12.73 5.09
N ALA A 266 25.67 13.11 6.02
CA ALA A 266 26.29 14.44 6.10
C ALA A 266 27.62 14.51 5.35
#